data_AF-A0A447T8D0-F1
#
_entry.id   AF-A0A447T8D0-F1
#
_cell.length_a   1.000
_cell.length_b   1.000
_cell.length_c   1.000
_cell.angle_alpha   90.00
_cell.angle_beta   90.00
_cell.angle_gamma   90.00
#
_symmetry.space_group_name_H-M   'P 1'
#
loop_
_entity.id
_entity.type
_entity.pdbx_description
1 polymer ?
#
loop_
_entity_poly.entity_id
_entity_poly.type
_entity_poly.pdbx_seq_one_letter_code
_entity_poly.pdbx_strand_id
1 'polypeptide(L)'
;MHKVVISGTGLFTPPHAVGNAELVEAFNAFVRRRNEAHAAQIAAGTMEPLAESSAEFIEKASGIKQRFLMDKDGVLDPERMTPNLPERGNDELSLQAEMAVAAASQALEAAGRAAADIDMVIVACSNMQRPYPAMAIEVQQALG
;
A
#
# COMPACT_ATOMS: atom_id res chain seq x y z
N MET A 1 8.81 -24.33 31.33
CA MET A 1 8.17 -23.99 30.03
C MET A 1 8.01 -22.48 29.99
N HIS A 2 8.62 -21.80 29.02
CA HIS A 2 8.46 -20.34 28.89
C HIS A 2 7.07 -20.05 28.30
N LYS A 3 6.30 -19.15 28.93
CA LYS A 3 5.04 -18.65 28.37
C LYS A 3 5.38 -17.67 27.25
N VAL A 4 4.97 -18.00 26.03
CA VAL A 4 5.07 -17.11 24.87
C VAL A 4 3.72 -16.39 24.72
N VAL A 5 3.76 -15.07 24.56
CA VAL A 5 2.58 -14.21 24.46
C VAL A 5 2.78 -13.15 23.38
N ILE A 6 1.68 -12.64 22.82
CA ILE A 6 1.67 -11.36 22.09
C ILE A 6 1.35 -10.29 23.14
N SER A 7 2.35 -9.50 23.52
CA SER A 7 2.23 -8.52 24.62
C SER A 7 1.83 -7.11 24.15
N GLY A 8 1.91 -6.83 22.85
CA GLY A 8 1.55 -5.53 22.29
C GLY A 8 1.42 -5.62 20.77
N THR A 9 0.58 -4.77 20.20
CA THR A 9 0.42 -4.59 18.76
C THR A 9 0.39 -3.10 18.45
N GLY A 10 0.80 -2.75 17.24
CA GLY A 10 0.79 -1.39 16.73
C GLY A 10 0.33 -1.36 15.29
N LEU A 11 -0.16 -0.21 14.84
CA LEU A 11 -0.77 -0.05 13.53
C LEU A 11 -0.35 1.28 12.92
N PHE A 12 0.30 1.22 11.76
CA PHE A 12 0.44 2.37 10.89
C PHE A 12 -0.64 2.33 9.81
N THR A 13 -1.36 3.43 9.65
CA THR A 13 -2.37 3.62 8.61
C THR A 13 -1.87 4.71 7.65
N PRO A 14 -1.71 4.43 6.35
CA PRO A 14 -1.35 5.45 5.37
C PRO A 14 -2.29 6.66 5.40
N PRO A 15 -1.81 7.86 5.06
CA PRO A 15 -2.53 9.11 5.34
C PRO A 15 -3.80 9.31 4.51
N HIS A 16 -3.95 8.63 3.38
CA HIS A 16 -5.05 8.90 2.45
C HIS A 16 -6.07 7.77 2.41
N ALA A 17 -7.26 8.01 2.98
CA ALA A 17 -8.43 7.17 2.75
C ALA A 17 -9.01 7.45 1.35
N VAL A 18 -9.24 6.39 0.57
CA VAL A 18 -9.85 6.45 -0.76
C VAL A 18 -11.08 5.55 -0.81
N GLY A 19 -12.23 6.18 -1.04
CA GLY A 19 -13.50 5.47 -1.19
C GLY A 19 -13.64 4.75 -2.53
N ASN A 20 -14.59 3.83 -2.63
CA ASN A 20 -14.91 3.17 -3.91
C ASN A 20 -15.32 4.17 -5.00
N ALA A 21 -16.06 5.23 -4.66
CA ALA A 21 -16.52 6.23 -5.62
C ALA A 21 -15.34 6.93 -6.33
N GLU A 22 -14.34 7.37 -5.56
CA GLU A 22 -13.15 8.04 -6.11
C GLU A 22 -12.32 7.11 -6.99
N LEU A 23 -12.13 5.86 -6.54
CA LEU A 23 -11.39 4.85 -7.31
C LEU A 23 -12.09 4.50 -8.62
N VAL A 24 -13.41 4.36 -8.58
CA VAL A 24 -14.24 4.05 -9.75
C VAL A 24 -14.26 5.22 -10.73
N GLU A 25 -14.33 6.46 -10.24
CA GLU A 25 -14.30 7.64 -11.11
C GLU A 25 -12.99 7.68 -11.91
N ALA A 26 -11.85 7.51 -11.24
CA ALA A 26 -10.54 7.45 -11.90
C ALA A 26 -10.45 6.28 -12.91
N PHE A 27 -10.87 5.08 -12.51
CA PHE A 27 -10.86 3.91 -13.37
C PHE A 27 -11.76 4.08 -14.60
N ASN A 28 -12.97 4.59 -14.44
CA ASN A 28 -13.90 4.77 -15.55
C ASN A 28 -13.42 5.88 -16.49
N ALA A 29 -12.80 6.95 -15.99
CA ALA A 29 -12.15 7.94 -16.82
C ALA A 29 -11.02 7.32 -17.67
N PHE A 30 -10.20 6.44 -17.09
CA PHE A 30 -9.18 5.69 -17.84
C PHE A 30 -9.82 4.79 -18.92
N VAL A 31 -10.86 4.02 -18.56
CA VAL A 31 -11.58 3.13 -19.48
C VAL A 31 -12.13 3.89 -20.68
N ARG A 32 -12.83 5.01 -20.45
CA ARG A 32 -13.39 5.85 -21.52
C ARG A 32 -12.31 6.34 -22.47
N ARG A 33 -11.22 6.93 -21.94
CA ARG A 33 -10.10 7.43 -22.75
C ARG A 33 -9.45 6.33 -23.58
N ARG A 34 -9.23 5.15 -22.98
CA ARG A 34 -8.62 4.02 -23.66
C ARG A 34 -9.52 3.48 -24.78
N ASN A 35 -10.81 3.32 -24.51
CA ASN A 35 -11.76 2.86 -25.52
C ASN A 35 -11.89 3.85 -26.68
N GLU A 36 -11.93 5.17 -26.39
CA GLU A 36 -11.94 6.21 -27.41
C GLU A 36 -10.67 6.17 -28.28
N ALA A 37 -9.49 6.09 -27.66
CA ALA A 37 -8.22 5.99 -28.37
C ALA A 37 -8.10 4.74 -29.26
N HIS A 38 -8.82 3.67 -28.96
CA HIS A 38 -8.79 2.39 -29.69
C HIS A 38 -10.10 2.12 -30.44
N ALA A 39 -10.95 3.13 -30.66
CA ALA A 39 -12.29 2.97 -31.21
C ALA A 39 -12.32 2.23 -32.56
N ALA A 40 -11.35 2.48 -33.44
CA ALA A 40 -11.24 1.81 -34.73
C ALA A 40 -10.94 0.31 -34.60
N GLN A 41 -10.05 -0.07 -33.68
CA GLN A 41 -9.70 -1.48 -33.43
C GLN A 41 -10.85 -2.24 -32.78
N ILE A 42 -11.60 -1.57 -31.90
CA ILE A 42 -12.81 -2.10 -31.29
C ILE A 42 -13.90 -2.31 -32.35
N ALA A 43 -14.15 -1.33 -33.22
CA ALA A 43 -15.11 -1.45 -34.31
C ALA A 43 -14.74 -2.54 -35.32
N ALA A 44 -13.45 -2.77 -35.54
CA ALA A 44 -12.94 -3.86 -36.38
C ALA A 44 -12.97 -5.25 -35.71
N GLY A 45 -13.34 -5.35 -34.43
CA GLY A 45 -13.36 -6.61 -33.67
C GLY A 45 -11.96 -7.16 -33.37
N THR A 46 -10.91 -6.34 -33.49
CA THR A 46 -9.52 -6.73 -33.22
C THR A 46 -9.10 -6.47 -31.77
N MET A 47 -9.94 -5.78 -31.02
CA MET A 47 -9.73 -5.48 -29.61
C MET A 47 -11.08 -5.40 -28.89
N GLU A 48 -11.19 -6.03 -27.73
CA GLU A 48 -12.39 -5.92 -26.89
C GLU A 48 -12.40 -4.57 -26.15
N PRO A 49 -13.57 -3.91 -26.02
CA PRO A 49 -13.69 -2.70 -25.23
C PRO A 49 -13.51 -3.04 -23.75
N LEU A 50 -12.87 -2.13 -23.01
CA LEU A 50 -12.81 -2.23 -21.55
C LEU A 50 -14.19 -1.90 -20.95
N ALA A 51 -14.58 -2.67 -19.93
CA ALA A 51 -15.77 -2.40 -19.15
C ALA A 51 -15.49 -1.42 -18.01
N GLU A 52 -16.42 -0.51 -17.76
CA GLU A 52 -16.42 0.35 -16.58
C GLU A 52 -16.73 -0.45 -15.31
N SER A 53 -16.39 0.11 -14.15
CA SER A 53 -16.69 -0.44 -12.83
C SER A 53 -17.73 0.40 -12.10
N SER A 54 -18.18 -0.06 -10.92
CA SER A 54 -19.06 0.69 -10.03
C SER A 54 -18.72 0.44 -8.56
N ALA A 55 -19.11 1.36 -7.69
CA ALA A 55 -18.87 1.22 -6.26
C ALA A 55 -19.69 0.05 -5.66
N GLU A 56 -20.92 -0.14 -6.16
CA GLU A 56 -21.80 -1.24 -5.79
C GLU A 56 -21.21 -2.59 -6.21
N PHE A 57 -20.58 -2.67 -7.38
CA PHE A 57 -19.88 -3.87 -7.81
C PHE A 57 -18.76 -4.24 -6.85
N ILE A 58 -17.90 -3.28 -6.47
CA ILE A 58 -16.80 -3.52 -5.53
C ILE A 58 -17.32 -3.99 -4.18
N GLU A 59 -18.33 -3.31 -3.63
CA GLU A 59 -18.92 -3.68 -2.33
C GLU A 59 -19.58 -5.05 -2.39
N LYS A 60 -20.34 -5.37 -3.44
CA LYS A 60 -20.99 -6.68 -3.58
C LYS A 60 -19.98 -7.82 -3.75
N ALA A 61 -18.89 -7.58 -4.48
CA ALA A 61 -17.89 -8.60 -4.75
C ALA A 61 -16.95 -8.87 -3.56
N SER A 62 -16.73 -7.91 -2.68
CA SER A 62 -15.67 -8.00 -1.65
C SER A 62 -16.02 -7.47 -0.26
N GLY A 63 -17.10 -6.71 -0.11
CA GLY A 63 -17.41 -5.95 1.11
C GLY A 63 -16.53 -4.72 1.34
N ILE A 64 -15.54 -4.45 0.49
CA ILE A 64 -14.63 -3.32 0.63
C ILE A 64 -15.35 -2.02 0.30
N LYS A 65 -15.21 -1.02 1.17
CA LYS A 65 -15.77 0.34 1.01
C LYS A 65 -14.72 1.41 0.75
N GLN A 66 -13.54 1.21 1.32
CA GLN A 66 -12.41 2.14 1.22
C GLN A 66 -11.09 1.39 1.43
N ARG A 67 -9.99 2.04 1.05
CA ARG A 67 -8.61 1.61 1.34
C ARG A 67 -7.75 2.81 1.69
N PHE A 68 -6.62 2.57 2.36
CA PHE A 68 -5.63 3.60 2.64
C PHE A 68 -4.46 3.50 1.67
N LEU A 69 -3.98 4.63 1.18
CA LEU A 69 -2.88 4.75 0.24
C LEU A 69 -1.81 5.70 0.77
N MET A 70 -0.55 5.42 0.43
CA MET A 70 0.57 6.34 0.69
C MET A 70 0.55 7.54 -0.24
N ASP A 71 0.14 7.35 -1.49
CA ASP A 71 -0.07 8.41 -2.46
C ASP A 71 -1.43 8.19 -3.14
N LYS A 72 -2.33 9.16 -2.97
CA LYS A 72 -3.66 9.14 -3.57
C LYS A 72 -3.64 9.75 -4.97
N ASP A 73 -2.85 10.79 -5.17
CA ASP A 73 -2.92 11.62 -6.38
C ASP A 73 -2.47 10.85 -7.62
N GLY A 74 -1.38 10.08 -7.53
CA GLY A 74 -0.93 9.24 -8.65
C GLY A 74 -1.83 8.06 -8.94
N VAL A 75 -2.43 7.47 -7.89
CA VAL A 75 -3.37 6.34 -8.04
C VAL A 75 -4.67 6.78 -8.69
N LEU A 76 -5.16 7.98 -8.37
CA LEU A 76 -6.43 8.50 -8.88
C LEU A 76 -6.30 9.32 -10.17
N ASP A 77 -5.09 9.51 -10.69
CA ASP A 77 -4.85 10.12 -11.99
C ASP A 77 -5.11 9.09 -13.12
N PRO A 78 -6.13 9.29 -13.98
CA PRO A 78 -6.45 8.38 -15.08
C PRO A 78 -5.35 8.20 -16.14
N GLU A 79 -4.36 9.11 -16.20
CA GLU A 79 -3.21 9.00 -17.10
C GLU A 79 -2.07 8.18 -16.51
N ARG A 80 -2.06 8.02 -15.18
CA ARG A 80 -0.98 7.37 -14.45
C ARG A 80 -1.40 6.03 -13.84
N MET A 81 -2.50 6.00 -13.09
CA MET A 81 -3.07 4.82 -12.45
C MET A 81 -2.09 4.06 -11.52
N THR A 82 -1.12 4.75 -10.91
CA THR A 82 -0.10 4.17 -10.01
C THR A 82 0.51 5.24 -9.08
N PRO A 83 0.98 4.92 -7.86
CA PRO A 83 1.53 5.91 -6.94
C PRO A 83 2.68 6.77 -7.49
N ASN A 84 2.75 8.04 -7.08
CA ASN A 84 3.90 8.94 -7.19
C ASN A 84 4.79 8.81 -5.95
N LEU A 85 5.72 7.85 -5.95
CA LEU A 85 6.65 7.67 -4.85
C LEU A 85 8.08 7.99 -5.34
N PRO A 86 8.64 9.17 -4.99
CA PRO A 86 9.99 9.51 -5.38
C PRO A 86 11.01 8.59 -4.70
N GLU A 87 12.13 8.36 -5.38
CA GLU A 87 13.27 7.67 -4.79
C GLU A 87 13.83 8.47 -3.60
N ARG A 88 14.33 7.76 -2.59
CA ARG A 88 15.01 8.33 -1.42
C ARG A 88 16.50 8.03 -1.51
N GLY A 89 17.32 8.89 -0.94
CA GLY A 89 18.75 8.62 -0.77
C GLY A 89 18.99 7.45 0.18
N ASN A 90 20.15 6.81 0.09
CA ASN A 90 20.49 5.65 0.93
C ASN A 90 20.66 6.01 2.42
N ASP A 91 20.89 7.29 2.74
CA ASP A 91 21.00 7.80 4.11
C ASP A 91 19.62 8.14 4.71
N GLU A 92 18.56 8.05 3.92
CA GLU A 92 17.18 8.27 4.35
C GLU A 92 16.50 6.93 4.62
N LEU A 93 15.61 6.91 5.61
CA LEU A 93 14.80 5.73 5.89
C LEU A 93 13.91 5.42 4.68
N SER A 94 13.91 4.17 4.22
CA SER A 94 13.04 3.73 3.15
C SER A 94 11.56 3.78 3.57
N LEU A 95 10.67 3.92 2.60
CA LEU A 95 9.23 4.05 2.87
C LEU A 95 8.66 2.82 3.61
N GLN A 96 9.06 1.61 3.24
CA GLN A 96 8.61 0.41 3.93
C GLN A 96 9.14 0.34 5.37
N ALA A 97 10.39 0.74 5.60
CA ALA A 97 10.95 0.79 6.95
C ALA A 97 10.29 1.89 7.80
N GLU A 98 9.97 3.04 7.24
CA GLU A 98 9.25 4.13 7.92
C GLU A 98 7.89 3.67 8.44
N MET A 99 7.08 3.01 7.61
CA MET A 99 5.79 2.46 8.03
C MET A 99 5.94 1.39 9.12
N ALA A 100 6.95 0.52 8.97
CA ALA A 100 7.21 -0.55 9.93
C ALA A 100 7.67 -0.02 11.29
N VAL A 101 8.57 0.97 11.31
CA VAL A 101 9.07 1.62 12.53
C VAL A 101 7.90 2.29 13.26
N ALA A 102 7.04 3.04 12.56
CA ALA A 102 5.89 3.69 13.17
C ALA A 102 4.95 2.68 13.87
N ALA A 103 4.64 1.55 13.22
CA ALA A 103 3.83 0.49 13.83
C ALA A 103 4.57 -0.23 14.97
N ALA A 104 5.88 -0.49 14.81
CA ALA A 104 6.69 -1.16 15.82
C ALA A 104 6.84 -0.32 17.09
N SER A 105 7.03 1.00 16.97
CA SER A 105 7.09 1.91 18.12
C SER A 105 5.79 1.87 18.95
N GLN A 106 4.62 1.85 18.29
CA GLN A 106 3.34 1.67 19.00
C GLN A 106 3.24 0.30 19.68
N ALA A 107 3.72 -0.78 19.04
CA ALA A 107 3.72 -2.11 19.63
C ALA A 107 4.65 -2.20 20.87
N LEU A 108 5.82 -1.58 20.81
CA LEU A 108 6.77 -1.50 21.92
C LEU A 108 6.18 -0.73 23.11
N GLU A 109 5.56 0.42 22.84
CA GLU A 109 4.86 1.20 23.86
C GLU A 109 3.73 0.40 24.50
N ALA A 110 2.87 -0.24 23.68
CA ALA A 110 1.77 -1.08 24.17
C ALA A 110 2.26 -2.28 25.00
N ALA A 111 3.43 -2.83 24.66
CA ALA A 111 4.06 -3.91 25.41
C ALA A 111 4.83 -3.44 26.66
N GLY A 112 5.02 -2.14 26.85
CA GLY A 112 5.87 -1.59 27.90
C GLY A 112 7.33 -2.02 27.79
N ARG A 113 7.87 -2.08 26.56
CA ARG A 113 9.25 -2.51 26.26
C ARG A 113 10.03 -1.42 25.53
N ALA A 114 11.33 -1.41 25.75
CA ALA A 114 12.27 -0.63 24.95
C ALA A 114 12.78 -1.46 23.75
N ALA A 115 13.30 -0.79 22.71
CA ALA A 115 13.93 -1.48 21.58
C ALA A 115 15.09 -2.39 22.02
N ALA A 116 15.87 -1.94 23.02
CA ALA A 116 16.96 -2.71 23.62
C ALA A 116 16.51 -4.02 24.32
N ASP A 117 15.22 -4.21 24.57
CA ASP A 117 14.67 -5.46 25.12
C ASP A 117 14.36 -6.50 24.01
N ILE A 118 14.57 -6.19 22.73
CA ILE A 118 14.19 -7.01 21.58
C ILE A 118 15.40 -7.70 20.97
N ASP A 119 15.42 -9.04 21.05
CA ASP A 119 16.51 -9.85 20.51
C ASP A 119 16.41 -10.09 18.99
N MET A 120 15.23 -9.91 18.38
CA MET A 120 14.98 -10.28 16.99
C MET A 120 13.90 -9.41 16.34
N VAL A 121 14.19 -8.94 15.12
CA VAL A 121 13.24 -8.26 14.23
C VAL A 121 12.96 -9.13 13.02
N ILE A 122 11.68 -9.39 12.74
CA ILE A 122 11.22 -10.11 11.55
C ILE A 122 10.32 -9.18 10.74
N VAL A 123 10.70 -8.87 9.51
CA VAL A 123 9.81 -8.21 8.54
C VAL A 123 9.17 -9.29 7.69
N ALA A 124 7.89 -9.58 7.97
CA ALA A 124 7.11 -10.62 7.29
C ALA A 124 5.93 -10.01 6.54
N CYS A 125 6.07 -9.86 5.22
CA CYS A 125 5.04 -9.30 4.34
C CYS A 125 5.16 -9.88 2.92
N SER A 126 4.19 -9.60 2.05
CA SER A 126 4.09 -10.21 0.72
C SER A 126 5.10 -9.69 -0.30
N ASN A 127 5.67 -8.49 -0.08
CA ASN A 127 6.68 -7.92 -0.96
C ASN A 127 7.72 -7.11 -0.16
N MET A 128 8.97 -7.15 -0.61
CA MET A 128 10.09 -6.41 -0.01
C MET A 128 10.49 -5.28 -0.95
N GLN A 129 10.71 -4.07 -0.40
CA GLN A 129 11.09 -2.89 -1.20
C GLN A 129 12.43 -3.07 -1.89
N ARG A 130 13.34 -3.87 -1.31
CA ARG A 130 14.62 -4.26 -1.91
C ARG A 130 15.07 -5.64 -1.45
N PRO A 131 15.93 -6.35 -2.20
CA PRO A 131 16.44 -7.66 -1.82
C PRO A 131 17.50 -7.59 -0.70
N TYR A 132 18.38 -6.58 -0.74
CA TYR A 132 19.43 -6.35 0.25
C TYR A 132 19.84 -4.86 0.29
N PRO A 133 20.34 -4.33 1.42
CA PRO A 133 20.29 -4.96 2.75
C PRO A 133 18.84 -5.22 3.17
N ALA A 134 18.62 -6.25 3.99
CA ALA A 134 17.26 -6.68 4.34
C ALA A 134 16.46 -5.56 5.00
N MET A 135 15.15 -5.50 4.71
CA MET A 135 14.25 -4.53 5.34
C MET A 135 14.27 -4.64 6.88
N ALA A 136 14.39 -5.87 7.40
CA ALA A 136 14.47 -6.12 8.84
C ALA A 136 15.71 -5.49 9.50
N ILE A 137 16.84 -5.43 8.80
CA ILE A 137 18.08 -4.83 9.32
C ILE A 137 17.94 -3.31 9.41
N GLU A 138 17.33 -2.69 8.39
CA GLU A 138 17.06 -1.24 8.42
C GLU A 138 16.06 -0.87 9.52
N VAL A 139 14.97 -1.63 9.67
CA VAL A 139 14.00 -1.42 10.76
C VAL A 139 14.64 -1.61 12.13
N GLN A 140 15.47 -2.65 12.30
CA GLN A 140 16.23 -2.88 13.53
C GLN A 140 17.13 -1.68 13.85
N GLN A 141 17.93 -1.23 12.89
CA GLN A 141 18.81 -0.08 13.07
C GLN A 141 18.05 1.21 13.41
N ALA A 142 16.87 1.41 12.82
CA ALA A 142 16.05 2.60 13.03
C ALA A 142 15.35 2.63 14.41
N LEU A 143 15.05 1.46 15.01
CA LEU A 143 14.48 1.38 16.35
C LEU A 143 15.50 1.62 17.47
N GLY A 144 16.79 1.39 17.17
CA GLY A 144 17.89 1.43 18.14
C GLY A 144 18.04 0.13 18.92
#